data_AF-A0A6G0S9F0-F1
#
_entry.id   AF-A0A6G0S9F0-F1
#
_cell.length_a   1.000
_cell.length_b   1.000
_cell.length_c   1.000
_cell.angle_alpha   90.00
_cell.angle_beta   90.00
_cell.angle_gamma   90.00
#
_symmetry.space_group_name_H-M   'P 1'
#
loop_
_entity.id
_entity.type
_entity.pdbx_description
1 polymer ?
#
loop_
_entity_poly.entity_id
_entity_poly.type
_entity_poly.pdbx_seq_one_letter_code
_entity_poly.pdbx_strand_id
1 'polypeptide(L)'
;MTSTDLSPLPGVSAAVHAAFPALVAIPQLVEEISAMLDYSALWSLEDASSIGDLRLVQRVAAHDQRRATVVDPPPSDLARRATFTAATAEAAEEGHLVVFQWLVTHYASSGWDVTDAMVRASRHGHLDVLQWAQSHEELARFRWTTKMMVVAAIEGHFEIVRWLHEHSSAPGSPHWLDENVAVGNRRRAFASAVRWGHLEVVKVLAKYCSVNASVDTTRELAAARRWAEADMRVTNTSRLLRVRRERVLYSQRILDGPAEENAVWYGRLEVLQFLFSNGMVSKNGRSRTELAETATARGHANEAQWLVDFTTADP
;
A
#
# COMPACT_ATOMS: atom_id res chain seq x y z
N MET A 1 7.74 -29.97 10.26
CA MET A 1 9.15 -30.23 9.88
C MET A 1 10.02 -29.72 11.02
N THR A 2 10.77 -30.60 11.66
CA THR A 2 11.63 -30.32 12.83
C THR A 2 12.88 -29.53 12.41
N SER A 3 13.38 -28.66 13.31
CA SER A 3 14.33 -27.54 13.09
C SER A 3 15.82 -27.88 12.86
N THR A 4 16.11 -28.92 12.09
CA THR A 4 17.47 -29.38 11.72
C THR A 4 17.46 -29.63 10.22
N ASP A 5 18.11 -28.90 9.31
CA ASP A 5 19.32 -28.10 9.37
C ASP A 5 19.21 -26.94 8.38
N LEU A 6 19.73 -25.77 8.74
CA LEU A 6 19.97 -24.74 7.74
C LEU A 6 21.01 -25.29 6.77
N SER A 7 20.60 -25.57 5.53
CA SER A 7 21.53 -26.01 4.49
C SER A 7 22.77 -25.11 4.48
N PRO A 8 23.98 -25.64 4.29
CA PRO A 8 25.18 -24.82 4.28
C PRO A 8 25.03 -23.69 3.25
N LEU A 9 25.64 -22.55 3.54
CA LEU A 9 25.67 -21.41 2.62
C LEU A 9 26.21 -21.90 1.26
N PRO A 10 25.51 -21.64 0.14
CA PRO A 10 25.93 -22.16 -1.16
C PRO A 10 27.37 -21.76 -1.54
N GLY A 11 27.80 -20.56 -1.14
CA GLY A 11 29.18 -20.10 -1.33
C GLY A 11 30.19 -20.91 -0.52
N VAL A 12 29.85 -21.34 0.70
CA VAL A 12 30.69 -22.21 1.54
C VAL A 12 30.78 -23.60 0.92
N SER A 13 29.65 -24.19 0.52
CA SER A 13 29.65 -25.48 -0.17
C SER A 13 30.50 -25.43 -1.45
N ALA A 14 30.32 -24.41 -2.29
CA ALA A 14 31.08 -24.25 -3.52
C ALA A 14 32.59 -24.06 -3.25
N ALA A 15 32.96 -23.24 -2.26
CA ALA A 15 34.35 -23.03 -1.88
C ALA A 15 35.00 -24.30 -1.32
N VAL A 16 34.29 -25.06 -0.47
CA VAL A 16 34.77 -26.34 0.06
C VAL A 16 34.93 -27.36 -1.08
N HIS A 17 33.94 -27.47 -1.97
CA HIS A 17 34.03 -28.36 -3.13
C HIS A 17 35.23 -28.03 -4.04
N ALA A 18 35.53 -26.74 -4.25
CA ALA A 18 36.59 -26.30 -5.15
C ALA A 18 37.99 -26.40 -4.53
N ALA A 19 38.14 -25.98 -3.26
CA ALA A 19 39.44 -25.87 -2.60
C ALA A 19 39.82 -27.15 -1.82
N PHE A 20 38.82 -27.88 -1.28
CA PHE A 20 39.04 -29.02 -0.41
C PHE A 20 38.04 -30.16 -0.67
N PRO A 21 38.12 -30.88 -1.81
CA PRO A 21 37.16 -31.92 -2.18
C PRO A 21 37.03 -33.05 -1.16
N ALA A 22 38.09 -33.34 -0.40
CA ALA A 22 38.07 -34.36 0.66
C ALA A 22 37.14 -33.99 1.84
N LEU A 23 36.94 -32.70 2.10
CA LEU A 23 36.06 -32.23 3.18
C LEU A 23 34.57 -32.38 2.85
N VAL A 24 34.23 -32.56 1.57
CA VAL A 24 32.86 -32.88 1.12
C VAL A 24 32.41 -34.22 1.71
N ALA A 25 33.33 -35.15 1.97
CA ALA A 25 33.04 -36.43 2.61
C ALA A 25 32.71 -36.31 4.10
N ILE A 26 32.85 -35.12 4.70
CA ILE A 26 32.58 -34.83 6.12
C ILE A 26 31.56 -33.67 6.22
N PRO A 27 30.24 -33.94 6.05
CA PRO A 27 29.21 -32.91 5.98
C PRO A 27 29.16 -31.99 7.21
N GLN A 28 29.42 -32.56 8.40
CA GLN A 28 29.40 -31.83 9.69
C GLN A 28 30.37 -30.65 9.72
N LEU A 29 31.58 -30.81 9.14
CA LEU A 29 32.56 -29.73 9.11
C LEU A 29 32.12 -28.60 8.15
N VAL A 30 31.45 -28.94 7.05
CA VAL A 30 30.91 -27.96 6.12
C VAL A 30 29.78 -27.16 6.77
N GLU A 31 28.96 -27.82 7.59
CA GLU A 31 27.91 -27.17 8.40
C GLU A 31 28.50 -26.25 9.46
N GLU A 32 29.56 -26.67 10.18
CA GLU A 32 30.24 -25.83 11.16
C GLU A 32 30.88 -24.58 10.53
N ILE A 33 31.61 -24.74 9.42
CA ILE A 33 32.18 -23.61 8.68
C ILE A 33 31.06 -22.68 8.21
N SER A 34 29.96 -23.25 7.69
CA SER A 34 28.82 -22.46 7.28
C SER A 34 28.16 -21.73 8.44
N ALA A 35 28.06 -22.34 9.61
CA ALA A 35 27.48 -21.71 10.80
C ALA A 35 28.36 -20.57 11.32
N MET A 36 29.69 -20.71 11.26
CA MET A 36 30.63 -19.64 11.62
C MET A 36 30.53 -18.42 10.70
N LEU A 37 30.26 -18.63 9.42
CA LEU A 37 30.15 -17.57 8.42
C LEU A 37 28.71 -17.05 8.24
N ASP A 38 27.75 -17.58 9.00
CA ASP A 38 26.35 -17.20 8.87
C ASP A 38 26.03 -15.93 9.66
N TYR A 39 26.17 -14.79 9.00
CA TYR A 39 25.81 -13.49 9.55
C TYR A 39 24.30 -13.21 9.58
N SER A 40 23.44 -14.14 9.13
CA SER A 40 21.98 -13.93 9.16
C SER A 40 21.42 -13.79 10.58
N ALA A 41 22.11 -14.26 11.61
CA ALA A 41 21.72 -14.06 13.01
C ALA A 41 21.74 -12.58 13.46
N LEU A 42 22.39 -11.68 12.70
CA LEU A 42 22.41 -10.24 12.96
C LEU A 42 21.26 -9.49 12.29
N TRP A 43 20.51 -10.15 11.41
CA TRP A 43 19.43 -9.53 10.65
C TRP A 43 18.12 -9.66 11.41
N SER A 44 17.31 -8.59 11.36
CA SER A 44 15.90 -8.70 11.72
C SER A 44 15.13 -9.36 10.58
N LEU A 45 14.00 -10.00 10.91
CA LEU A 45 13.11 -10.58 9.90
C LEU A 45 12.55 -9.50 8.97
N GLU A 46 12.36 -8.29 9.48
CA GLU A 46 11.89 -7.10 8.77
C GLU A 46 12.89 -6.66 7.70
N ASP A 47 14.15 -6.44 8.09
CA ASP A 47 15.22 -6.03 7.18
C ASP A 47 15.48 -7.07 6.10
N ALA A 48 15.47 -8.36 6.47
CA ALA A 48 15.61 -9.45 5.50
C ALA A 48 14.44 -9.48 4.50
N SER A 49 13.23 -9.17 4.96
CA SER A 49 12.03 -9.14 4.13
C SER A 49 12.01 -7.97 3.15
N SER A 50 12.59 -6.82 3.54
CA SER A 50 12.77 -5.66 2.65
C SER A 50 13.73 -5.95 1.49
N ILE A 51 14.74 -6.80 1.69
CA ILE A 51 15.67 -7.20 0.62
C ILE A 51 15.02 -8.13 -0.41
N GLY A 52 14.12 -8.99 0.03
CA GLY A 52 13.43 -9.94 -0.85
C GLY A 52 14.15 -11.27 -1.10
N ASP A 53 15.27 -11.54 -0.44
CA ASP A 53 15.94 -12.84 -0.54
C ASP A 53 15.27 -13.87 0.37
N LEU A 54 14.49 -14.77 -0.22
CA LEU A 54 13.81 -15.86 0.48
C LEU A 54 14.77 -16.71 1.33
N ARG A 55 15.99 -16.96 0.85
CA ARG A 55 16.95 -17.79 1.60
C ARG A 55 17.39 -17.07 2.86
N LEU A 56 17.66 -15.77 2.78
CA LEU A 56 18.01 -14.97 3.96
C LEU A 56 16.85 -14.98 4.97
N VAL A 57 15.62 -14.73 4.51
CA VAL A 57 14.42 -14.75 5.36
C VAL A 57 14.23 -16.10 6.05
N GLN A 58 14.38 -17.21 5.32
CA GLN A 58 14.30 -18.56 5.89
C GLN A 58 15.36 -18.81 6.95
N ARG A 59 16.60 -18.35 6.72
CA ARG A 59 17.69 -18.46 7.71
C ARG A 59 17.40 -17.63 8.96
N VAL A 60 17.01 -16.37 8.79
CA VAL A 60 16.66 -15.47 9.90
C VAL A 60 15.51 -16.05 10.73
N ALA A 61 14.46 -16.55 10.08
CA ALA A 61 13.34 -17.17 10.76
C ALA A 61 13.72 -18.46 11.51
N ALA A 62 14.64 -19.27 10.99
CA ALA A 62 15.15 -20.44 11.70
C ALA A 62 15.98 -20.05 12.92
N HIS A 63 16.78 -18.99 12.83
CA HIS A 63 17.51 -18.42 13.98
C HIS A 63 16.56 -17.87 15.03
N ASP A 64 15.51 -17.15 14.63
CA ASP A 64 14.47 -16.62 15.52
C ASP A 64 13.75 -17.76 16.27
N GLN A 65 13.37 -18.83 15.57
CA GLN A 65 12.79 -20.03 16.19
C GLN A 65 13.75 -20.70 17.18
N ARG A 66 15.05 -20.81 16.86
CA ARG A 66 16.06 -21.34 17.78
C ARG A 66 16.22 -20.46 19.02
N ARG A 67 16.31 -19.14 18.85
CA ARG A 67 16.38 -18.18 19.97
C ARG A 67 15.16 -18.28 20.87
N ALA A 68 13.96 -18.43 20.29
CA ALA A 68 12.73 -18.59 21.05
C ALA A 68 12.71 -19.83 21.96
N THR A 69 13.47 -20.89 21.62
CA THR A 69 13.61 -22.09 22.47
C THR A 69 14.64 -21.96 23.59
N VAL A 70 15.55 -20.99 23.49
CA VAL A 70 16.68 -20.80 24.43
C VAL A 70 16.40 -19.71 25.46
N VAL A 71 15.61 -18.70 25.10
CA VAL A 71 15.26 -17.58 25.98
C VAL A 71 14.14 -18.00 26.94
N ASP A 72 14.37 -17.85 28.25
CA ASP A 72 13.38 -18.07 29.31
C ASP A 72 13.10 -16.74 30.06
N PRO A 73 11.86 -16.20 30.03
CA PRO A 73 10.67 -16.77 29.39
C PRO A 73 10.70 -16.64 27.86
N PRO A 74 10.03 -17.55 27.13
CA PRO A 74 9.94 -17.49 25.68
C PRO A 74 9.30 -16.17 25.21
N PRO A 75 9.64 -15.70 24.00
CA PRO A 75 9.07 -14.47 23.47
C PRO A 75 7.55 -14.55 23.43
N SER A 76 6.90 -13.47 23.86
CA SER A 76 5.44 -13.40 23.91
C SER A 76 4.84 -13.59 22.51
N ASP A 77 3.65 -14.19 22.44
CA ASP A 77 2.90 -14.33 21.17
C ASP A 77 2.67 -12.97 20.50
N LEU A 78 2.54 -11.90 21.29
CA LEU A 78 2.44 -10.54 20.80
C LEU A 78 3.70 -10.07 20.07
N ALA A 79 4.90 -10.39 20.58
CA ALA A 79 6.16 -10.02 19.94
C ALA A 79 6.30 -10.73 18.57
N ARG A 80 5.93 -12.01 18.49
CA ARG A 80 5.95 -12.78 17.25
C ARG A 80 4.94 -12.27 16.21
N ARG A 81 3.77 -11.82 16.66
CA ARG A 81 2.79 -11.16 15.79
C ARG A 81 3.33 -9.83 15.26
N ALA A 82 3.98 -9.04 16.12
CA ALA A 82 4.56 -7.77 15.71
C ALA A 82 5.67 -7.94 14.65
N THR A 83 6.59 -8.89 14.86
CA THR A 83 7.64 -9.20 13.86
C THR A 83 7.06 -9.71 12.56
N PHE A 84 6.03 -10.55 12.60
CA PHE A 84 5.32 -10.99 11.40
C PHE A 84 4.65 -9.84 10.66
N THR A 85 3.88 -9.00 11.37
CA THR A 85 3.17 -7.88 10.76
C THR A 85 4.14 -6.90 10.12
N ALA A 86 5.27 -6.61 10.76
CA ALA A 86 6.30 -5.74 10.18
C ALA A 86 7.02 -6.40 8.99
N ALA A 87 7.42 -7.67 9.09
CA ALA A 87 8.09 -8.38 7.99
C ALA A 87 7.21 -8.52 6.75
N THR A 88 5.92 -8.85 6.93
CA THR A 88 4.96 -8.92 5.83
C THR A 88 4.65 -7.55 5.25
N ALA A 89 4.66 -6.50 6.07
CA ALA A 89 4.50 -5.12 5.61
C ALA A 89 5.66 -4.68 4.70
N GLU A 90 6.90 -4.95 5.09
CA GLU A 90 8.09 -4.64 4.28
C GLU A 90 8.13 -5.47 2.98
N ALA A 91 7.85 -6.78 3.06
CA ALA A 91 7.80 -7.64 1.87
C ALA A 91 6.72 -7.17 0.87
N ALA A 92 5.57 -6.73 1.37
CA ALA A 92 4.47 -6.23 0.53
C ALA A 92 4.71 -4.81 0.00
N GLU A 93 5.46 -3.96 0.73
CA GLU A 93 5.85 -2.62 0.29
C GLU A 93 6.82 -2.66 -0.89
N GLU A 94 7.77 -3.60 -0.88
CA GLU A 94 8.78 -3.75 -1.92
C GLU A 94 8.35 -4.72 -3.04
N GLY A 95 7.20 -5.38 -2.89
CA GLY A 95 6.64 -6.29 -3.90
C GLY A 95 7.29 -7.66 -3.94
N HIS A 96 7.94 -8.10 -2.86
CA HIS A 96 8.59 -9.39 -2.75
C HIS A 96 7.57 -10.51 -2.50
N LEU A 97 6.76 -10.81 -3.52
CA LEU A 97 5.66 -11.77 -3.45
C LEU A 97 6.11 -13.12 -2.88
N VAL A 98 7.27 -13.65 -3.30
CA VAL A 98 7.76 -14.96 -2.84
C VAL A 98 8.07 -14.96 -1.34
N VAL A 99 8.63 -13.86 -0.82
CA VAL A 99 8.87 -13.71 0.62
C VAL A 99 7.56 -13.58 1.37
N PHE A 100 6.64 -12.74 0.86
CA PHE A 100 5.31 -12.57 1.45
C PHE A 100 4.54 -13.90 1.55
N GLN A 101 4.55 -14.67 0.46
CA GLN A 101 3.98 -16.02 0.40
C GLN A 101 4.53 -16.92 1.48
N TRP A 102 5.85 -16.98 1.62
CA TRP A 102 6.51 -17.82 2.58
C TRP A 102 6.19 -17.40 4.02
N LEU A 103 6.19 -16.10 4.31
CA LEU A 103 5.84 -15.57 5.64
C LEU A 103 4.40 -15.97 6.03
N VAL A 104 3.43 -15.81 5.13
CA VAL A 104 2.03 -16.11 5.41
C VAL A 104 1.77 -17.62 5.54
N THR A 105 2.45 -18.45 4.74
CA THR A 105 2.18 -19.90 4.70
C THR A 105 2.99 -20.72 5.70
N HIS A 106 4.20 -20.27 6.07
CA HIS A 106 5.14 -21.06 6.88
C HIS A 106 5.55 -20.39 8.20
N TYR A 107 5.52 -19.05 8.29
CA TYR A 107 5.90 -18.34 9.50
C TYR A 107 4.68 -17.96 10.36
N ALA A 108 3.57 -17.59 9.72
CA ALA A 108 2.35 -17.17 10.40
C ALA A 108 1.66 -18.34 11.13
N SER A 109 0.99 -18.00 12.22
CA SER A 109 -0.09 -18.85 12.76
C SER A 109 -1.43 -18.39 12.19
N SER A 110 -2.37 -19.34 12.00
CA SER A 110 -3.67 -19.04 11.39
C SER A 110 -4.37 -17.85 12.07
N GLY A 111 -4.82 -16.87 11.27
CA GLY A 111 -5.57 -15.71 11.73
C GLY A 111 -4.74 -14.48 12.15
N TRP A 112 -3.44 -14.43 11.84
CA TRP A 112 -2.65 -13.19 12.00
C TRP A 112 -3.02 -12.14 10.95
N ASP A 113 -2.98 -10.86 11.34
CA ASP A 113 -3.43 -9.74 10.52
C ASP A 113 -2.37 -9.31 9.50
N VAL A 114 -2.80 -9.14 8.24
CA VAL A 114 -1.99 -8.67 7.11
C VAL A 114 -2.50 -7.33 6.55
N THR A 115 -3.37 -6.62 7.28
CA THR A 115 -4.00 -5.38 6.81
C THR A 115 -2.98 -4.31 6.43
N ASP A 116 -1.93 -4.13 7.24
CA ASP A 116 -0.91 -3.13 6.93
C ASP A 116 -0.14 -3.48 5.65
N ALA A 117 0.23 -4.76 5.49
CA ALA A 117 0.91 -5.26 4.29
C ALA A 117 0.09 -5.03 3.02
N MET A 118 -1.21 -5.34 3.03
CA MET A 118 -2.08 -5.10 1.89
C MET A 118 -2.25 -3.61 1.56
N VAL A 119 -2.25 -2.73 2.58
CA VAL A 119 -2.28 -1.28 2.37
C VAL A 119 -0.98 -0.79 1.74
N ARG A 120 0.18 -1.28 2.20
CA ARG A 120 1.48 -0.93 1.63
C ARG A 120 1.62 -1.44 0.19
N ALA A 121 1.24 -2.68 -0.10
CA ALA A 121 1.16 -3.20 -1.47
C ALA A 121 0.27 -2.33 -2.36
N SER A 122 -0.90 -1.91 -1.86
CA SER A 122 -1.81 -1.02 -2.60
C SER A 122 -1.21 0.36 -2.87
N ARG A 123 -0.42 0.88 -1.93
CA ARG A 123 0.27 2.18 -2.06
C ARG A 123 1.46 2.12 -3.00
N HIS A 124 2.15 0.99 -3.10
CA HIS A 124 3.37 0.86 -3.91
C HIS A 124 3.13 0.20 -5.28
N GLY A 125 1.92 -0.27 -5.54
CA GLY A 125 1.53 -0.75 -6.88
C GLY A 125 1.66 -2.26 -7.08
N HIS A 126 1.76 -3.03 -6.00
CA HIS A 126 1.94 -4.49 -6.03
C HIS A 126 0.60 -5.23 -6.09
N LEU A 127 -0.01 -5.24 -7.28
CA LEU A 127 -1.27 -5.92 -7.55
C LEU A 127 -1.17 -7.45 -7.39
N ASP A 128 -0.03 -8.02 -7.71
CA ASP A 128 0.27 -9.45 -7.57
C ASP A 128 0.15 -9.94 -6.13
N VAL A 129 0.62 -9.16 -5.15
CA VAL A 129 0.45 -9.43 -3.71
C VAL A 129 -1.03 -9.44 -3.32
N LEU A 130 -1.82 -8.49 -3.82
CA LEU A 130 -3.27 -8.41 -3.55
C LEU A 130 -4.04 -9.58 -4.16
N GLN A 131 -3.72 -9.96 -5.41
CA GLN A 131 -4.33 -11.10 -6.10
C GLN A 131 -3.99 -12.43 -5.42
N TRP A 132 -2.74 -12.56 -4.97
CA TRP A 132 -2.33 -13.72 -4.19
C TRP A 132 -3.11 -13.78 -2.87
N ALA A 133 -3.18 -12.69 -2.12
CA ALA A 133 -3.90 -12.66 -0.85
C ALA A 133 -5.39 -13.03 -0.99
N GLN A 134 -6.05 -12.63 -2.08
CA GLN A 134 -7.44 -12.99 -2.35
C GLN A 134 -7.64 -14.49 -2.59
N SER A 135 -6.69 -15.16 -3.24
CA SER A 135 -6.82 -16.55 -3.68
C SER A 135 -6.43 -17.57 -2.59
N HIS A 136 -6.04 -17.11 -1.40
CA HIS A 136 -5.51 -17.96 -0.33
C HIS A 136 -6.45 -18.08 0.86
N GLU A 137 -6.76 -19.32 1.23
CA GLU A 137 -7.72 -19.66 2.31
C GLU A 137 -7.29 -19.12 3.68
N GLU A 138 -5.99 -19.08 3.98
CA GLU A 138 -5.44 -18.52 5.22
C GLU A 138 -5.83 -17.04 5.42
N LEU A 139 -6.11 -16.34 4.33
CA LEU A 139 -6.52 -14.93 4.31
C LEU A 139 -8.01 -14.75 3.97
N ALA A 140 -8.81 -15.82 4.01
CA ALA A 140 -10.24 -15.75 3.69
C ALA A 140 -11.04 -14.81 4.61
N ARG A 141 -10.55 -14.56 5.84
CA ARG A 141 -11.17 -13.61 6.80
C ARG A 141 -10.77 -12.16 6.58
N PHE A 142 -9.80 -11.92 5.71
CA PHE A 142 -9.32 -10.59 5.38
C PHE A 142 -10.45 -9.72 4.80
N ARG A 143 -10.43 -8.41 5.02
CA ARG A 143 -11.43 -7.49 4.46
C ARG A 143 -10.72 -6.36 3.73
N TRP A 144 -11.05 -6.16 2.46
CA TRP A 144 -10.54 -5.01 1.71
C TRP A 144 -10.99 -3.73 2.39
N THR A 145 -10.04 -2.89 2.76
CA THR A 145 -10.32 -1.67 3.51
C THR A 145 -10.41 -0.47 2.58
N THR A 146 -11.17 0.55 2.99
CA THR A 146 -11.20 1.87 2.35
C THR A 146 -9.81 2.44 2.10
N LYS A 147 -8.89 2.17 3.04
CA LYS A 147 -7.52 2.70 3.02
C LYS A 147 -6.79 2.28 1.75
N MET A 148 -6.93 1.03 1.32
CA MET A 148 -6.25 0.47 0.13
C MET A 148 -6.61 1.21 -1.15
N MET A 149 -7.91 1.38 -1.41
CA MET A 149 -8.36 2.05 -2.63
C MET A 149 -8.00 3.54 -2.62
N VAL A 150 -8.00 4.19 -1.45
CA VAL A 150 -7.60 5.59 -1.32
C VAL A 150 -6.10 5.76 -1.56
N VAL A 151 -5.23 4.92 -0.97
CA VAL A 151 -3.78 5.03 -1.20
C VAL A 151 -3.39 4.68 -2.63
N ALA A 152 -4.02 3.66 -3.22
CA ALA A 152 -3.82 3.33 -4.63
C ALA A 152 -4.23 4.51 -5.54
N ALA A 153 -5.33 5.20 -5.20
CA ALA A 153 -5.77 6.38 -5.94
C ALA A 153 -4.92 7.64 -5.69
N ILE A 154 -4.22 7.75 -4.55
CA ILE A 154 -3.26 8.82 -4.27
C ILE A 154 -2.00 8.65 -5.12
N GLU A 155 -1.52 7.42 -5.26
CA GLU A 155 -0.28 7.08 -5.97
C GLU A 155 -0.51 6.79 -7.46
N GLY A 156 -1.78 6.72 -7.89
CA GLY A 156 -2.16 6.59 -9.30
C GLY A 156 -2.14 5.15 -9.82
N HIS A 157 -2.17 4.16 -8.93
CA HIS A 157 -2.20 2.75 -9.27
C HIS A 157 -3.56 2.32 -9.81
N PHE A 158 -3.81 2.69 -11.05
CA PHE A 158 -5.03 2.44 -11.80
C PHE A 158 -5.52 1.00 -11.69
N GLU A 159 -4.63 0.03 -11.90
CA GLU A 159 -5.01 -1.38 -11.92
C GLU A 159 -5.44 -1.92 -10.57
N ILE A 160 -4.87 -1.39 -9.49
CA ILE A 160 -5.28 -1.73 -8.13
C ILE A 160 -6.65 -1.12 -7.82
N VAL A 161 -6.90 0.13 -8.21
CA VAL A 161 -8.21 0.76 -7.99
C VAL A 161 -9.31 0.02 -8.77
N ARG A 162 -9.04 -0.35 -10.02
CA ARG A 162 -9.96 -1.14 -10.84
C ARG A 162 -10.23 -2.51 -10.20
N TRP A 163 -9.18 -3.23 -9.83
CA TRP A 163 -9.29 -4.56 -9.24
C TRP A 163 -10.02 -4.54 -7.88
N LEU A 164 -9.68 -3.59 -6.99
CA LEU A 164 -10.35 -3.43 -5.70
C LEU A 164 -11.82 -3.10 -5.88
N HIS A 165 -12.19 -2.30 -6.89
CA HIS A 165 -13.58 -1.98 -7.16
C HIS A 165 -14.40 -3.21 -7.58
N GLU A 166 -13.88 -4.01 -8.52
CA GLU A 166 -14.52 -5.22 -9.03
C GLU A 166 -14.75 -6.26 -7.92
N HIS A 167 -13.78 -6.42 -7.01
CA HIS A 167 -13.80 -7.48 -6.00
C HIS A 167 -14.42 -7.08 -4.65
N SER A 168 -14.60 -5.78 -4.39
CA SER A 168 -15.30 -5.27 -3.20
C SER A 168 -16.80 -5.01 -3.42
N SER A 169 -17.24 -4.88 -4.68
CA SER A 169 -18.61 -4.52 -5.05
C SER A 169 -19.48 -5.71 -5.50
N ALA A 170 -18.88 -6.88 -5.76
CA ALA A 170 -19.60 -8.05 -6.24
C ALA A 170 -20.45 -8.72 -5.12
N PRO A 171 -21.79 -8.83 -5.27
CA PRO A 171 -22.63 -9.57 -4.34
C PRO A 171 -22.20 -11.04 -4.31
N GLY A 172 -21.90 -11.59 -3.13
CA GLY A 172 -21.42 -12.96 -2.96
C GLY A 172 -19.89 -13.12 -2.95
N SER A 173 -19.11 -12.05 -3.16
CA SER A 173 -17.70 -12.04 -2.81
C SER A 173 -17.56 -12.23 -1.29
N PRO A 174 -16.65 -13.10 -0.79
CA PRO A 174 -16.40 -13.24 0.65
C PRO A 174 -16.02 -11.91 1.33
N HIS A 175 -15.64 -10.91 0.54
CA HIS A 175 -15.20 -9.60 0.97
C HIS A 175 -16.16 -8.46 0.61
N TRP A 176 -17.42 -8.78 0.28
CA TRP A 176 -18.45 -7.77 0.00
C TRP A 176 -18.52 -6.73 1.13
N LEU A 177 -18.53 -5.46 0.74
CA LEU A 177 -18.78 -4.34 1.66
C LEU A 177 -20.24 -3.90 1.53
N ASP A 178 -20.80 -3.36 2.60
CA ASP A 178 -22.08 -2.63 2.54
C ASP A 178 -21.99 -1.57 1.43
N GLU A 179 -23.03 -1.46 0.62
CA GLU A 179 -23.10 -0.55 -0.53
C GLU A 179 -22.77 0.90 -0.12
N ASN A 180 -23.19 1.34 1.07
CA ASN A 180 -22.90 2.68 1.58
C ASN A 180 -21.40 2.89 1.83
N VAL A 181 -20.72 1.89 2.38
CA VAL A 181 -19.27 1.91 2.60
C VAL A 181 -18.54 1.89 1.27
N ALA A 182 -18.98 1.05 0.34
CA ALA A 182 -18.40 0.98 -1.00
C ALA A 182 -18.53 2.32 -1.75
N VAL A 183 -19.68 2.99 -1.65
CA VAL A 183 -19.94 4.34 -2.20
C VAL A 183 -19.00 5.37 -1.55
N GLY A 184 -18.87 5.38 -0.22
CA GLY A 184 -17.95 6.28 0.50
C GLY A 184 -16.49 6.08 0.07
N ASN A 185 -16.08 4.83 -0.13
CA ASN A 185 -14.71 4.49 -0.55
C ASN A 185 -14.40 5.02 -1.96
N ARG A 186 -15.34 4.85 -2.91
CA ARG A 186 -15.20 5.35 -4.29
C ARG A 186 -15.09 6.87 -4.33
N ARG A 187 -15.91 7.58 -3.54
CA ARG A 187 -15.87 9.05 -3.47
C ARG A 187 -14.54 9.57 -2.96
N ARG A 188 -13.98 8.95 -1.92
CA ARG A 188 -12.66 9.33 -1.38
C ARG A 188 -11.54 9.06 -2.37
N ALA A 189 -11.54 7.88 -2.97
CA ALA A 189 -10.56 7.53 -3.99
C ALA A 189 -10.64 8.48 -5.19
N PHE A 190 -11.86 8.86 -5.61
CA PHE A 190 -12.09 9.83 -6.67
C PHE A 190 -11.55 11.22 -6.32
N ALA A 191 -11.86 11.74 -5.13
CA ALA A 191 -11.34 13.03 -4.67
C ALA A 191 -9.81 13.04 -4.58
N SER A 192 -9.20 11.95 -4.11
CA SER A 192 -7.75 11.76 -4.09
C SER A 192 -7.16 11.77 -5.51
N ALA A 193 -7.74 10.99 -6.44
CA ALA A 193 -7.28 10.94 -7.82
C ALA A 193 -7.33 12.31 -8.51
N VAL A 194 -8.41 13.08 -8.27
CA VAL A 194 -8.55 14.45 -8.77
C VAL A 194 -7.46 15.36 -8.23
N ARG A 195 -7.18 15.32 -6.92
CA ARG A 195 -6.13 16.13 -6.27
C ARG A 195 -4.74 15.83 -6.82
N TRP A 196 -4.44 14.56 -7.06
CA TRP A 196 -3.12 14.12 -7.50
C TRP A 196 -2.96 14.11 -9.02
N GLY A 197 -4.04 14.31 -9.78
CA GLY A 197 -4.02 14.45 -11.24
C GLY A 197 -4.06 13.11 -11.99
N HIS A 198 -4.52 12.03 -11.34
CA HIS A 198 -4.53 10.69 -11.91
C HIS A 198 -5.76 10.48 -12.81
N LEU A 199 -5.69 10.98 -14.04
CA LEU A 199 -6.80 11.02 -14.98
C LEU A 199 -7.46 9.64 -15.22
N GLU A 200 -6.67 8.57 -15.36
CA GLU A 200 -7.21 7.23 -15.61
C GLU A 200 -8.01 6.68 -14.42
N VAL A 201 -7.55 6.97 -13.19
CA VAL A 201 -8.29 6.65 -11.97
C VAL A 201 -9.58 7.46 -11.88
N VAL A 202 -9.53 8.75 -12.23
CA VAL A 202 -10.71 9.63 -12.30
C VAL A 202 -11.73 9.10 -13.30
N LYS A 203 -11.32 8.71 -14.51
CA LYS A 203 -12.20 8.16 -15.56
C LYS A 203 -12.94 6.91 -15.09
N VAL A 204 -12.22 5.97 -14.48
CA VAL A 204 -12.83 4.71 -14.04
C VAL A 204 -13.74 4.93 -12.86
N LEU A 205 -13.33 5.70 -11.85
CA LEU A 205 -14.20 6.00 -10.71
C LEU A 205 -15.39 6.89 -11.08
N ALA A 206 -15.27 7.78 -12.08
CA ALA A 206 -16.35 8.62 -12.58
C ALA A 206 -17.55 7.80 -13.07
N LYS A 207 -17.29 6.68 -13.75
CA LYS A 207 -18.32 5.75 -14.23
C LYS A 207 -19.20 5.19 -13.10
N TYR A 208 -18.68 5.16 -11.86
CA TYR A 208 -19.32 4.54 -10.69
C TYR A 208 -19.73 5.52 -9.58
N CYS A 209 -19.50 6.83 -9.76
CA CYS A 209 -19.72 7.87 -8.75
C CYS A 209 -20.97 8.74 -9.00
N SER A 210 -21.86 8.38 -9.93
CA SER A 210 -23.07 9.18 -10.17
C SER A 210 -23.97 9.21 -8.92
N VAL A 211 -24.34 10.43 -8.52
CA VAL A 211 -25.36 10.84 -7.53
C VAL A 211 -24.88 11.07 -6.07
N ASN A 212 -24.76 12.36 -5.71
CA ASN A 212 -24.83 13.03 -4.39
C ASN A 212 -24.05 12.47 -3.17
N ALA A 213 -22.99 13.19 -2.78
CA ALA A 213 -21.89 12.78 -1.88
C ALA A 213 -21.89 13.35 -0.45
N SER A 214 -22.98 13.90 0.07
CA SER A 214 -22.80 15.04 0.97
C SER A 214 -22.87 14.82 2.50
N VAL A 215 -22.91 13.60 3.07
CA VAL A 215 -23.25 13.51 4.52
C VAL A 215 -22.30 12.70 5.44
N ASP A 216 -21.66 11.60 5.04
CA ASP A 216 -20.92 10.75 6.00
C ASP A 216 -19.38 10.82 5.95
N THR A 217 -18.82 11.75 5.19
CA THR A 217 -17.37 11.77 4.93
C THR A 217 -16.53 12.18 6.15
N THR A 218 -17.05 13.02 7.04
CA THR A 218 -16.24 13.74 8.06
C THR A 218 -15.60 12.86 9.14
N ARG A 219 -16.31 11.87 9.69
CA ARG A 219 -15.83 11.04 10.82
C ARG A 219 -14.75 10.04 10.41
N GLU A 220 -14.92 9.43 9.25
CA GLU A 220 -13.98 8.46 8.71
C GLU A 220 -12.81 9.14 7.96
N LEU A 221 -12.99 10.38 7.45
CA LEU A 221 -11.88 11.21 6.97
C LEU A 221 -10.96 11.65 8.11
N ALA A 222 -11.50 11.93 9.30
CA ALA A 222 -10.68 12.16 10.49
C ALA A 222 -9.84 10.92 10.86
N ALA A 223 -10.35 9.72 10.59
CA ALA A 223 -9.57 8.49 10.72
C ALA A 223 -8.47 8.42 9.66
N ALA A 224 -8.79 8.57 8.36
CA ALA A 224 -7.78 8.57 7.28
C ALA A 224 -6.68 9.62 7.48
N ARG A 225 -7.04 10.80 8.01
CA ARG A 225 -6.10 11.85 8.45
C ARG A 225 -5.20 11.40 9.59
N ARG A 226 -5.75 10.85 10.67
CA ARG A 226 -4.97 10.30 11.79
C ARG A 226 -4.02 9.19 11.33
N TRP A 227 -4.43 8.40 10.34
CA TRP A 227 -3.61 7.35 9.74
C TRP A 227 -2.44 7.92 8.93
N ALA A 228 -2.69 8.89 8.03
CA ALA A 228 -1.61 9.57 7.31
C ALA A 228 -0.65 10.30 8.27
N GLU A 229 -1.19 10.95 9.30
CA GLU A 229 -0.40 11.61 10.36
C GLU A 229 0.38 10.62 11.25
N ALA A 230 -0.14 9.40 11.46
CA ALA A 230 0.56 8.34 12.21
C ALA A 230 1.66 7.67 11.38
N ASP A 231 1.43 7.44 10.09
CA ASP A 231 2.43 6.94 9.14
C ASP A 231 3.60 7.93 8.97
N MET A 232 3.30 9.24 8.97
CA MET A 232 4.26 10.34 9.04
C MET A 232 5.11 10.38 10.33
N ARG A 233 4.71 9.69 11.41
CA ARG A 233 5.48 9.64 12.68
C ARG A 233 6.46 8.47 12.74
N VAL A 234 6.18 7.37 12.04
CA VAL A 234 7.02 6.15 12.05
C VAL A 234 8.22 6.29 11.11
N THR A 235 8.09 7.04 10.01
CA THR A 235 9.10 7.26 8.96
C THR A 235 10.22 8.25 9.35
N ASN A 236 10.56 8.32 10.64
CA ASN A 236 11.43 9.35 11.21
C ASN A 236 12.93 8.99 11.23
N THR A 237 13.41 8.31 10.20
CA THR A 237 14.84 8.27 9.87
C THR A 237 15.07 8.71 8.41
N SER A 238 15.85 9.77 8.27
CA SER A 238 16.56 10.18 7.04
C SER A 238 15.81 10.75 5.82
N ARG A 239 14.48 10.69 5.69
CA ARG A 239 13.73 11.16 4.48
C ARG A 239 13.31 12.64 4.47
N LEU A 240 14.02 13.51 5.20
CA LEU A 240 13.56 14.86 5.60
C LEU A 240 13.52 15.96 4.52
N LEU A 241 13.96 15.74 3.27
CA LEU A 241 13.89 16.78 2.23
C LEU A 241 12.68 16.67 1.29
N ARG A 242 12.08 15.48 1.14
CA ARG A 242 10.92 15.29 0.23
C ARG A 242 9.60 15.70 0.89
N VAL A 243 9.45 15.42 2.19
CA VAL A 243 8.22 15.57 2.98
C VAL A 243 7.91 17.04 3.34
N ARG A 244 8.88 17.96 3.26
CA ARG A 244 8.66 19.39 3.59
C ARG A 244 7.61 20.07 2.71
N ARG A 245 7.29 19.51 1.53
CA ARG A 245 6.25 19.98 0.61
C ARG A 245 4.81 19.60 1.03
N GLU A 246 4.64 18.66 1.95
CA GLU A 246 3.35 18.01 2.27
C GLU A 246 2.57 18.66 3.43
N ARG A 247 3.22 19.55 4.21
CA ARG A 247 2.67 20.13 5.45
C ARG A 247 1.53 21.15 5.28
N VAL A 248 1.17 21.57 4.06
CA VAL A 248 0.25 22.71 3.84
C VAL A 248 -1.19 22.29 3.47
N LEU A 249 -1.50 21.00 3.28
CA LEU A 249 -2.66 20.58 2.46
C LEU A 249 -3.94 20.13 3.20
N TYR A 250 -3.97 20.13 4.54
CA TYR A 250 -5.05 19.49 5.30
C TYR A 250 -6.04 20.47 5.97
N SER A 251 -6.66 21.33 5.17
CA SER A 251 -7.86 22.09 5.58
C SER A 251 -9.13 21.28 5.28
N GLN A 252 -9.99 21.09 6.29
CA GLN A 252 -11.22 20.26 6.22
C GLN A 252 -12.17 20.64 5.09
N ARG A 253 -12.20 21.90 4.64
CA ARG A 253 -13.09 22.36 3.57
C ARG A 253 -12.65 21.91 2.16
N ILE A 254 -11.40 21.44 2.02
CA ILE A 254 -10.73 21.08 0.75
C ILE A 254 -10.78 19.55 0.50
N LEU A 255 -11.11 18.74 1.50
CA LEU A 255 -11.25 17.28 1.35
C LEU A 255 -12.65 16.89 0.85
N ASP A 256 -13.66 17.69 1.19
CA ASP A 256 -15.08 17.48 0.85
C ASP A 256 -15.59 18.45 -0.23
N GLY A 257 -14.69 19.28 -0.79
CA GLY A 257 -15.02 20.24 -1.84
C GLY A 257 -15.38 19.55 -3.17
N PRO A 258 -16.19 20.20 -4.03
CA PRO A 258 -16.48 19.72 -5.37
C PRO A 258 -15.21 19.35 -6.15
N ALA A 259 -15.31 18.36 -7.05
CA ALA A 259 -14.17 17.82 -7.77
C ALA A 259 -13.49 18.89 -8.64
N GLU A 260 -14.28 19.75 -9.27
CA GLU A 260 -13.83 20.88 -10.07
C GLU A 260 -13.08 21.92 -9.24
N GLU A 261 -13.52 22.21 -8.01
CA GLU A 261 -12.83 23.14 -7.12
C GLU A 261 -11.47 22.58 -6.71
N ASN A 262 -11.40 21.28 -6.43
CA ASN A 262 -10.16 20.58 -6.14
C ASN A 262 -9.21 20.57 -7.35
N ALA A 263 -9.72 20.26 -8.55
CA ALA A 263 -8.90 20.27 -9.77
C ALA A 263 -8.27 21.66 -10.01
N VAL A 264 -9.05 22.73 -9.82
CA VAL A 264 -8.56 24.12 -9.89
C VAL A 264 -7.54 24.41 -8.79
N TRP A 265 -7.83 24.04 -7.55
CA TRP A 265 -6.97 24.35 -6.41
C TRP A 265 -5.56 23.74 -6.56
N TYR A 266 -5.49 22.54 -7.13
CA TYR A 266 -4.25 21.79 -7.30
C TYR A 266 -3.61 21.95 -8.69
N GLY A 267 -4.20 22.73 -9.60
CA GLY A 267 -3.66 22.96 -10.94
C GLY A 267 -3.66 21.69 -11.79
N ARG A 268 -4.84 21.09 -11.95
CA ARG A 268 -5.03 19.81 -12.65
C ARG A 268 -5.84 20.02 -13.93
N LEU A 269 -5.26 20.70 -14.91
CA LEU A 269 -5.92 21.03 -16.18
C LEU A 269 -6.61 19.84 -16.87
N GLU A 270 -5.94 18.70 -17.04
CA GLU A 270 -6.51 17.54 -17.74
C GLU A 270 -7.72 16.95 -17.00
N VAL A 271 -7.64 16.88 -15.67
CA VAL A 271 -8.75 16.44 -14.83
C VAL A 271 -9.89 17.45 -14.89
N LEU A 272 -9.59 18.74 -14.84
CA LEU A 272 -10.57 19.82 -14.96
C LEU A 272 -11.33 19.75 -16.30
N GLN A 273 -10.59 19.60 -17.40
CA GLN A 273 -11.14 19.38 -18.74
C GLN A 273 -12.08 18.18 -18.79
N PHE A 274 -11.66 17.05 -18.22
CA PHE A 274 -12.47 15.85 -18.16
C PHE A 274 -13.76 16.06 -17.36
N LEU A 275 -13.69 16.67 -16.18
CA LEU A 275 -14.85 16.90 -15.32
C LEU A 275 -15.90 17.76 -16.02
N PHE A 276 -15.47 18.88 -16.62
CA PHE A 276 -16.37 19.79 -17.34
C PHE A 276 -16.94 19.18 -18.62
N SER A 277 -16.13 18.45 -19.40
CA SER A 277 -16.60 17.78 -20.63
C SER A 277 -17.64 16.69 -20.36
N ASN A 278 -17.67 16.14 -19.13
CA ASN A 278 -18.63 15.11 -18.72
C ASN A 278 -19.74 15.66 -17.80
N GLY A 279 -19.86 16.99 -17.65
CA GLY A 279 -20.88 17.60 -16.79
C GLY A 279 -20.75 17.24 -15.30
N MET A 280 -19.57 16.81 -14.85
CA MET A 280 -19.27 16.41 -13.48
C MET A 280 -18.92 17.63 -12.61
N VAL A 281 -19.76 18.66 -12.68
CA VAL A 281 -19.61 19.93 -11.97
C VAL A 281 -20.79 20.11 -11.02
N SER A 282 -20.52 20.60 -9.82
CA SER A 282 -21.55 20.86 -8.80
C SER A 282 -22.53 21.92 -9.28
N LYS A 283 -23.83 21.60 -9.25
CA LYS A 283 -24.91 22.53 -9.60
C LYS A 283 -25.00 23.75 -8.68
N ASN A 284 -24.51 23.60 -7.44
CA ASN A 284 -24.51 24.65 -6.41
C ASN A 284 -23.08 25.09 -6.04
N GLY A 285 -22.09 24.73 -6.87
CA GLY A 285 -20.68 25.06 -6.67
C GLY A 285 -20.36 26.49 -7.09
N ARG A 286 -19.08 26.87 -6.96
CA ARG A 286 -18.56 28.14 -7.49
C ARG A 286 -18.84 28.27 -8.99
N SER A 287 -19.17 29.47 -9.43
CA SER A 287 -19.30 29.81 -10.84
C SER A 287 -17.96 29.65 -11.57
N ARG A 288 -17.99 29.48 -12.89
CA ARG A 288 -16.76 29.35 -13.70
C ARG A 288 -15.82 30.55 -13.55
N THR A 289 -16.38 31.74 -13.39
CA THR A 289 -15.62 32.97 -13.14
C THR A 289 -14.92 32.94 -11.78
N GLU A 290 -15.62 32.52 -10.71
CA GLU A 290 -15.01 32.36 -9.38
C GLU A 290 -13.94 31.25 -9.36
N LEU A 291 -14.13 30.19 -10.14
CA LEU A 291 -13.11 29.15 -10.34
C LEU A 291 -11.88 29.71 -11.07
N ALA A 292 -12.06 30.50 -12.12
CA ALA A 292 -10.97 31.13 -12.86
C ALA A 292 -10.19 32.15 -12.01
N GLU A 293 -10.89 32.92 -11.17
CA GLU A 293 -10.26 33.79 -10.17
C GLU A 293 -9.44 32.98 -9.16
N THR A 294 -9.98 31.86 -8.68
CA THR A 294 -9.27 30.95 -7.76
C THR A 294 -8.02 30.35 -8.41
N ALA A 295 -8.11 29.95 -9.69
CA ALA A 295 -6.98 29.45 -10.46
C ALA A 295 -5.89 30.53 -10.61
N THR A 296 -6.29 31.75 -10.99
CA THR A 296 -5.40 32.91 -11.16
C THR A 296 -4.69 33.27 -9.85
N ALA A 297 -5.44 33.34 -8.75
CA ALA A 297 -4.90 33.64 -7.41
C ALA A 297 -3.86 32.62 -6.92
N ARG A 298 -3.86 31.39 -7.48
CA ARG A 298 -2.92 30.32 -7.14
C ARG A 298 -1.79 30.13 -8.15
N GLY A 299 -1.77 30.93 -9.23
CA GLY A 299 -0.75 30.85 -10.28
C GLY A 299 -1.01 29.78 -11.35
N HIS A 300 -2.24 29.24 -11.42
CA HIS A 300 -2.66 28.22 -12.39
C HIS A 300 -3.23 28.87 -13.64
N ALA A 301 -2.36 29.51 -14.43
CA ALA A 301 -2.76 30.37 -15.56
C ALA A 301 -3.45 29.59 -16.70
N ASN A 302 -3.03 28.35 -16.95
CA ASN A 302 -3.61 27.52 -18.01
C ASN A 302 -5.05 27.12 -17.66
N GLU A 303 -5.31 26.76 -16.40
CA GLU A 303 -6.63 26.44 -15.87
C GLU A 303 -7.54 27.67 -15.88
N ALA A 304 -7.02 28.83 -15.48
CA ALA A 304 -7.77 30.09 -15.51
C ALA A 304 -8.19 30.46 -16.94
N GLN A 305 -7.24 30.43 -17.89
CA GLN A 305 -7.49 30.72 -19.30
C GLN A 305 -8.50 29.72 -19.89
N TRP A 306 -8.30 28.43 -19.61
CA TRP A 306 -9.20 27.39 -20.09
C TRP A 306 -10.62 27.54 -19.54
N LEU A 307 -10.80 27.90 -18.26
CA LEU A 307 -12.13 28.13 -17.67
C LEU A 307 -12.88 29.31 -18.30
N VAL A 308 -12.14 30.34 -18.70
CA VAL A 308 -12.67 31.52 -19.41
C VAL A 308 -13.07 31.16 -20.84
N ASP A 309 -12.21 30.40 -21.54
CA ASP A 309 -12.41 30.02 -22.94
C ASP A 309 -13.40 28.85 -23.11
N PHE A 310 -13.69 28.11 -22.04
CA PHE A 310 -14.61 26.98 -22.07
C PHE A 310 -15.98 27.45 -22.53
N THR A 311 -16.41 27.00 -23.70
CA THR A 311 -17.78 27.10 -24.16
C THR A 311 -18.38 25.72 -24.01
N THR A 312 -19.55 25.63 -23.37
CA THR A 312 -20.31 24.38 -23.41
C THR A 312 -20.59 24.09 -24.86
N ALA A 313 -19.95 23.05 -25.42
CA ALA A 313 -20.45 22.49 -26.66
C ALA A 313 -21.90 22.08 -26.40
N ASP A 314 -22.84 22.74 -27.08
CA ASP A 314 -24.24 22.36 -27.03
C ASP A 314 -24.36 20.86 -27.37
N PRO A 315 -25.19 20.09 -26.62
CA PRO A 315 -25.47 18.71 -26.96
C PRO A 315 -26.11 18.56 -28.35
#